data_AF-A0AAV4DCB9-F1
#
_entry.id   AF-A0AAV4DCB9-F1
#
_cell.length_a   1.000
_cell.length_b   1.000
_cell.length_c   1.000
_cell.angle_alpha   90.00
_cell.angle_beta   90.00
_cell.angle_gamma   90.00
#
_symmetry.space_group_name_H-M   'P 1'
#
loop_
_entity.id
_entity.type
_entity.pdbx_description
1 polymer ?
#
loop_
_entity_poly.entity_id
_entity_poly.type
_entity_poly.pdbx_seq_one_letter_code
_entity_poly.pdbx_strand_id
1 'polypeptide(L)'
;MKAQYKKKWKDEQSVTSHQIDSESKSHQLQLKSFRNKYSDQVRLTYMALQGEANVAAENTTKVVQIVARYLFNKEISGANLPAPSALNFMNEAHILAKQATESLLSSQHFTFATDGTSRQEQHYLEKHVHLDNGKFMFLGYSEIAADGDQTLLETSVAAFKNLSTIY
;
A
#
# COMPACT_ATOMS: atom_id res chain seq x y z
N MET A 1 -44.18 4.05 -35.66
CA MET A 1 -43.02 4.93 -35.41
C MET A 1 -42.37 4.71 -34.02
N LYS A 2 -42.28 3.47 -33.50
CA LYS A 2 -41.68 3.15 -32.17
C LYS A 2 -40.65 2.01 -32.17
N ALA A 3 -40.34 1.43 -33.33
CA ALA A 3 -39.45 0.25 -33.44
C ALA A 3 -37.98 0.59 -33.73
N GLN A 4 -37.67 1.80 -34.23
CA GLN A 4 -36.29 2.18 -34.57
C GLN A 4 -35.46 2.69 -33.37
N TYR A 5 -36.11 3.15 -32.28
CA TYR A 5 -35.38 3.68 -31.11
C TYR A 5 -34.88 2.60 -30.15
N LYS A 6 -35.47 1.39 -30.12
CA LYS A 6 -35.02 0.33 -29.21
C LYS A 6 -33.76 -0.40 -29.67
N LYS A 7 -33.44 -0.36 -30.97
CA LYS A 7 -32.26 -1.03 -31.52
C LYS A 7 -30.97 -0.26 -31.22
N LYS A 8 -31.03 1.07 -31.31
CA LYS A 8 -29.89 1.97 -31.03
C LYS A 8 -29.37 1.87 -29.59
N TRP A 9 -30.27 1.68 -28.61
CA TRP A 9 -29.90 1.59 -27.19
C TRP A 9 -29.22 0.27 -26.81
N LYS A 10 -29.49 -0.84 -27.52
CA LYS A 10 -28.82 -2.13 -27.26
C LYS A 10 -27.43 -2.20 -27.87
N ASP A 11 -27.23 -1.53 -29.01
CA ASP A 11 -25.95 -1.51 -29.70
C ASP A 11 -24.97 -0.51 -29.05
N GLU A 12 -25.44 0.56 -28.40
CA GLU A 12 -24.56 1.49 -27.64
C GLU A 12 -24.09 0.93 -26.28
N GLN A 13 -24.88 0.04 -25.63
CA GLN A 13 -24.46 -0.65 -24.40
C GLN A 13 -23.53 -1.85 -24.64
N SER A 14 -23.57 -2.46 -25.84
CA SER A 14 -22.67 -3.58 -26.17
C SER A 14 -21.28 -3.12 -26.61
N VAL A 15 -21.15 -1.88 -27.11
CA VAL A 15 -19.86 -1.30 -27.51
C VAL A 15 -19.08 -0.74 -26.30
N THR A 16 -19.77 -0.21 -25.29
CA THR A 16 -19.12 0.33 -24.08
C THR A 16 -18.68 -0.73 -23.06
N SER A 17 -19.18 -1.97 -23.17
CA SER A 17 -18.82 -3.07 -22.27
C SER A 17 -17.65 -3.94 -22.77
N HIS A 18 -17.11 -3.68 -23.96
CA HIS A 18 -15.97 -4.45 -24.52
C HIS A 18 -14.70 -3.62 -24.77
N GLN A 19 -14.70 -2.33 -24.40
CA GLN A 19 -13.49 -1.48 -24.49
C GLN A 19 -12.91 -1.05 -23.14
N ILE A 20 -13.61 -1.28 -22.02
CA ILE A 20 -13.09 -0.98 -20.67
C ILE A 20 -12.21 -2.13 -20.12
N ASP A 21 -12.31 -3.33 -20.71
CA ASP A 21 -11.59 -4.53 -20.26
C ASP A 21 -10.18 -4.72 -20.88
N SER A 22 -9.79 -3.89 -21.85
CA SER A 22 -8.47 -4.01 -22.51
C SER A 22 -7.41 -3.05 -21.97
N GLU A 23 -7.79 -1.91 -21.36
CA GLU A 23 -6.83 -0.95 -20.79
C GLU A 23 -6.60 -1.12 -19.28
N SER A 24 -7.47 -1.85 -18.58
CA SER A 24 -7.30 -2.14 -17.15
C SER A 24 -6.31 -3.29 -16.85
N LYS A 25 -5.73 -3.92 -17.89
CA LYS A 25 -4.80 -5.06 -17.75
C LYS A 25 -3.31 -4.69 -17.80
N SER A 26 -2.95 -3.45 -18.11
CA SER A 26 -1.55 -3.03 -18.28
C SER A 26 -0.90 -2.39 -17.04
N HIS A 27 -1.65 -2.19 -15.94
CA HIS A 27 -1.11 -1.76 -14.64
C HIS A 27 -1.26 -2.83 -13.55
N GLN A 28 -1.40 -4.10 -13.91
CA GLN A 28 -0.88 -5.14 -13.03
C GLN A 28 0.64 -5.03 -13.10
N LEU A 29 1.21 -4.21 -12.19
CA LEU A 29 2.60 -4.30 -11.79
C LEU A 29 2.88 -5.78 -11.62
N GLN A 30 3.55 -6.37 -12.61
CA GLN A 30 4.10 -7.70 -12.51
C GLN A 30 5.10 -7.60 -11.36
N LEU A 31 4.63 -7.91 -10.15
CA LEU A 31 5.47 -8.36 -9.06
C LEU A 31 6.12 -9.62 -9.61
N LYS A 32 7.23 -9.44 -10.35
CA LYS A 32 8.19 -10.49 -10.66
C LYS A 32 8.33 -11.21 -9.34
N SER A 33 7.92 -12.48 -9.29
CA SER A 33 8.06 -13.24 -8.07
C SER A 33 9.53 -13.16 -7.72
N PHE A 34 9.84 -12.38 -6.68
CA PHE A 34 11.20 -12.25 -6.19
C PHE A 34 11.55 -13.68 -5.80
N ARG A 35 12.39 -14.36 -6.60
CA ARG A 35 12.90 -15.67 -6.20
C ARG A 35 13.46 -15.48 -4.81
N ASN A 36 12.81 -16.09 -3.81
CA ASN A 36 13.11 -15.85 -2.40
C ASN A 36 14.53 -16.34 -2.15
N LYS A 37 15.49 -15.41 -2.20
CA LYS A 37 16.91 -15.66 -1.92
C LYS A 37 17.12 -16.10 -0.47
N TYR A 38 16.22 -15.70 0.42
CA TYR A 38 16.30 -15.93 1.86
C TYR A 38 15.20 -16.89 2.32
N SER A 39 15.48 -17.66 3.37
CA SER A 39 14.52 -18.58 3.95
C SER A 39 13.35 -17.84 4.60
N ASP A 40 12.23 -18.55 4.76
CA ASP A 40 11.02 -17.99 5.36
C ASP A 40 11.24 -17.48 6.78
N GLN A 41 12.06 -18.17 7.57
CA GLN A 41 12.39 -17.76 8.93
C GLN A 41 13.10 -16.40 8.96
N VAL A 42 14.00 -16.15 8.03
CA VAL A 42 14.69 -14.85 7.93
C VAL A 42 13.68 -13.76 7.58
N ARG A 43 12.77 -14.02 6.63
CA ARG A 43 11.73 -13.06 6.24
C ARG A 43 10.77 -12.74 7.39
N LEU A 44 10.28 -13.78 8.07
CA LEU A 44 9.40 -13.64 9.23
C LEU A 44 10.08 -12.85 10.36
N THR A 45 11.38 -13.08 10.57
CA THR A 45 12.15 -12.30 11.55
C THR A 45 12.19 -10.82 11.18
N TYR A 46 12.42 -10.48 9.90
CA TYR A 46 12.42 -9.08 9.45
C TYR A 46 11.02 -8.46 9.56
N MET A 47 9.97 -9.20 9.21
CA MET A 47 8.59 -8.74 9.39
C MET A 47 8.25 -8.49 10.86
N ALA A 48 8.67 -9.37 11.77
CA ALA A 48 8.47 -9.20 13.21
C ALA A 48 9.27 -8.01 13.76
N LEU A 49 10.52 -7.82 13.30
CA LEU A 49 11.33 -6.66 13.70
C LEU A 49 10.66 -5.34 13.27
N GLN A 50 10.14 -5.28 12.03
CA GLN A 50 9.43 -4.10 11.53
C GLN A 50 8.08 -3.91 12.23
N GLY A 51 7.36 -5.01 12.44
CA GLY A 51 5.96 -4.98 12.81
C GLY A 51 5.65 -5.03 14.29
N GLU A 52 6.39 -5.84 15.03
CA GLU A 52 6.19 -6.03 16.47
C GLU A 52 7.15 -5.14 17.27
N ALA A 53 8.40 -5.02 16.80
CA ALA A 53 9.43 -4.21 17.46
C ALA A 53 9.56 -2.79 16.90
N ASN A 54 8.77 -2.42 15.88
CA ASN A 54 8.77 -1.09 15.24
C ASN A 54 10.17 -0.62 14.78
N VAL A 55 10.99 -1.55 14.28
CA VAL A 55 12.33 -1.24 13.76
C VAL A 55 12.22 -0.87 12.28
N ALA A 56 12.63 0.36 11.92
CA ALA A 56 12.67 0.82 10.53
C ALA A 56 13.46 -0.15 9.62
N ALA A 57 13.01 -0.35 8.37
CA ALA A 57 13.64 -1.29 7.41
C ALA A 57 15.16 -1.12 7.31
N GLU A 58 15.65 0.11 7.26
CA GLU A 58 17.08 0.43 7.15
C GLU A 58 17.92 -0.04 8.35
N ASN A 59 17.29 -0.26 9.50
CA ASN A 59 17.96 -0.63 10.75
C ASN A 59 17.77 -2.11 11.12
N THR A 60 16.81 -2.81 10.51
CA THR A 60 16.57 -4.24 10.76
C THR A 60 17.82 -5.11 10.60
N THR A 61 18.60 -4.89 9.54
CA THR A 61 19.86 -5.62 9.30
C THR A 61 20.86 -5.41 10.43
N LYS A 62 21.01 -4.16 10.91
CA LYS A 62 21.92 -3.83 12.02
C LYS A 62 21.47 -4.51 13.31
N VAL A 63 20.17 -4.53 13.58
CA VAL A 63 19.63 -5.21 14.77
C VAL A 63 19.97 -6.70 14.74
N VAL A 64 19.78 -7.37 13.61
CA VAL A 64 20.14 -8.80 13.48
C VAL A 64 21.63 -9.03 13.69
N GLN A 65 22.50 -8.16 13.17
CA GLN A 65 23.95 -8.25 13.39
C GLN A 65 24.33 -8.07 14.87
N ILE A 66 23.73 -7.08 15.55
CA ILE A 66 23.93 -6.83 16.98
C ILE A 66 23.51 -8.04 17.80
N VAL A 67 22.31 -8.59 17.54
CA VAL A 67 21.78 -9.77 18.23
C VAL A 67 22.68 -10.99 18.00
N ALA A 68 23.11 -11.22 16.75
CA ALA A 68 24.04 -12.31 16.40
C ALA A 68 25.36 -12.20 17.18
N ARG A 69 25.91 -10.98 17.27
CA ARG A 69 27.16 -10.73 17.96
C ARG A 69 27.03 -10.93 19.47
N TYR A 70 26.04 -10.32 20.12
CA TYR A 70 25.96 -10.31 21.58
C TYR A 70 25.35 -11.58 22.17
N LEU A 71 24.37 -12.20 21.51
CA LEU A 71 23.71 -13.41 22.06
C LEU A 71 24.38 -14.70 21.61
N PHE A 72 24.98 -14.71 20.42
CA PHE A 72 25.52 -15.94 19.82
C PHE A 72 27.02 -15.88 19.55
N ASN A 73 27.69 -14.76 19.87
CA ASN A 73 29.10 -14.53 19.59
C ASN A 73 29.46 -14.80 18.11
N LYS A 74 28.54 -14.44 17.19
CA LYS A 74 28.69 -14.63 15.74
C LYS A 74 28.70 -13.29 15.02
N GLU A 75 29.72 -13.09 14.20
CA GLU A 75 29.78 -11.99 13.24
C GLU A 75 29.10 -12.41 11.93
N ILE A 76 28.04 -11.71 11.54
CA ILE A 76 27.30 -11.95 10.29
C ILE A 76 27.56 -10.79 9.33
N SER A 77 28.15 -11.09 8.17
CA SER A 77 28.30 -10.12 7.10
C SER A 77 26.95 -9.67 6.55
N GLY A 78 26.79 -8.37 6.30
CA GLY A 78 25.58 -7.80 5.71
C GLY A 78 25.25 -8.36 4.32
N ALA A 79 26.24 -8.89 3.59
CA ALA A 79 26.02 -9.55 2.30
C ALA A 79 25.14 -10.81 2.40
N ASN A 80 25.11 -11.46 3.57
CA ASN A 80 24.33 -12.66 3.85
C ASN A 80 22.93 -12.36 4.40
N LEU A 81 22.63 -11.09 4.65
CA LEU A 81 21.36 -10.64 5.18
C LEU A 81 20.55 -9.92 4.09
N PRO A 82 19.20 -9.85 4.25
CA PRO A 82 18.40 -8.95 3.44
C PRO A 82 18.93 -7.53 3.54
N ALA A 83 19.27 -6.94 2.39
CA ALA A 83 19.54 -5.52 2.30
C ALA A 83 18.23 -4.72 2.48
N PRO A 84 18.29 -3.45 2.90
CA PRO A 84 17.20 -2.51 2.74
C PRO A 84 16.83 -2.49 1.25
N SER A 85 15.74 -3.17 0.92
CA SER A 85 15.32 -3.45 -0.44
C SER A 85 13.84 -3.17 -0.56
N ALA A 86 13.35 -3.09 -1.80
CA ALA A 86 11.91 -2.94 -2.07
C ALA A 86 11.07 -3.96 -1.27
N LEU A 87 11.56 -5.19 -1.05
CA LEU A 87 10.87 -6.19 -0.24
C LEU A 87 10.74 -5.79 1.24
N ASN A 88 11.77 -5.20 1.85
CA ASN A 88 11.69 -4.73 3.23
C ASN A 88 10.75 -3.51 3.35
N PHE A 89 10.74 -2.63 2.35
CA PHE A 89 9.78 -1.52 2.30
C PHE A 89 8.34 -2.01 2.10
N MET A 90 8.13 -3.04 1.26
CA MET A 90 6.80 -3.64 1.08
C MET A 90 6.31 -4.35 2.34
N ASN A 91 7.19 -5.07 3.05
CA ASN A 91 6.86 -5.68 4.34
C ASN A 91 6.53 -4.63 5.39
N GLU A 92 7.34 -3.58 5.50
CA GLU A 92 7.08 -2.46 6.41
C GLU A 92 5.75 -1.77 6.09
N ALA A 93 5.49 -1.46 4.82
CA ALA A 93 4.23 -0.89 4.36
C ALA A 93 3.05 -1.81 4.68
N HIS A 94 3.19 -3.13 4.48
CA HIS A 94 2.15 -4.10 4.81
C HIS A 94 1.84 -4.13 6.32
N ILE A 95 2.87 -4.14 7.18
CA ILE A 95 2.63 -4.14 8.62
C ILE A 95 2.04 -2.79 9.08
N LEU A 96 2.57 -1.67 8.60
CA LEU A 96 2.02 -0.34 8.92
C LEU A 96 0.55 -0.25 8.51
N ALA A 97 0.21 -0.77 7.33
CA ALA A 97 -1.17 -0.81 6.88
C ALA A 97 -2.05 -1.74 7.74
N LYS A 98 -1.54 -2.89 8.19
CA LYS A 98 -2.25 -3.76 9.14
C LYS A 98 -2.50 -3.06 10.48
N GLN A 99 -1.47 -2.43 11.06
CA GLN A 99 -1.59 -1.67 12.31
C GLN A 99 -2.59 -0.51 12.17
N ALA A 100 -2.60 0.16 11.01
CA ALA A 100 -3.57 1.20 10.69
C ALA A 100 -4.99 0.62 10.62
N THR A 101 -5.21 -0.50 9.93
CA THR A 101 -6.51 -1.17 9.86
C THR A 101 -7.01 -1.60 11.25
N GLU A 102 -6.17 -2.21 12.08
CA GLU A 102 -6.53 -2.59 13.45
C GLU A 102 -6.90 -1.37 14.32
N SER A 103 -6.17 -0.27 14.16
CA SER A 103 -6.45 0.99 14.87
C SER A 103 -7.76 1.63 14.41
N LEU A 104 -8.08 1.55 13.11
CA LEU A 104 -9.35 2.02 12.56
C LEU A 104 -10.53 1.17 13.04
N LEU A 105 -10.39 -0.16 13.04
CA LEU A 105 -11.43 -1.08 13.48
C LEU A 105 -11.74 -0.98 14.98
N SER A 106 -10.74 -0.60 15.78
CA SER A 106 -10.91 -0.40 17.22
C SER A 106 -11.41 0.99 17.60
N SER A 107 -11.45 1.94 16.66
CA SER A 107 -11.93 3.31 16.90
C SER A 107 -13.43 3.43 16.60
N GLN A 108 -14.18 4.12 17.48
CA GLN A 108 -15.62 4.34 17.27
C GLN A 108 -15.88 5.38 16.19
N HIS A 109 -15.01 6.39 16.13
CA HIS A 109 -15.00 7.40 15.09
C HIS A 109 -13.57 7.57 14.55
N PHE A 110 -13.49 8.03 13.31
CA PHE A 110 -12.24 8.46 12.70
C PHE A 110 -12.58 9.50 11.63
N THR A 111 -11.64 10.40 11.37
CA THR A 111 -11.74 11.38 10.29
C THR A 111 -10.70 11.06 9.24
N PHE A 112 -11.14 10.78 8.02
CA PHE A 112 -10.26 10.68 6.87
C PHE A 112 -10.10 12.05 6.23
N ALA A 113 -8.86 12.48 6.05
CA ALA A 113 -8.53 13.76 5.45
C ALA A 113 -7.48 13.57 4.36
N THR A 114 -7.53 14.46 3.38
CA THR A 114 -6.65 14.48 2.23
C THR A 114 -6.06 15.87 2.06
N ASP A 115 -4.78 15.94 1.73
CA ASP A 115 -4.10 17.21 1.45
C ASP A 115 -3.42 17.15 0.08
N GLY A 116 -3.63 18.16 -0.75
CA GLY A 116 -3.10 18.24 -2.10
C GLY A 116 -1.75 18.98 -2.10
N THR A 117 -0.70 18.34 -2.61
CA THR A 117 0.60 18.99 -2.81
C THR A 117 1.12 18.79 -4.23
N SER A 118 1.65 19.84 -4.83
CA SER A 118 2.29 19.77 -6.15
C SER A 118 3.80 19.73 -5.99
N ARG A 119 4.46 18.76 -6.63
CA ARG A 119 5.93 18.66 -6.69
C ARG A 119 6.36 18.25 -8.09
N GLN A 120 7.36 18.92 -8.65
CA GLN A 120 7.91 18.59 -9.98
C GLN A 120 6.83 18.46 -11.07
N GLU A 121 5.87 19.38 -11.10
CA GLU A 121 4.73 19.38 -12.05
C GLU A 121 3.77 18.19 -11.92
N GLN A 122 3.93 17.36 -10.89
CA GLN A 122 3.00 16.29 -10.53
C GLN A 122 2.17 16.70 -9.31
N HIS A 123 0.88 16.35 -9.34
CA HIS A 123 -0.03 16.56 -8.22
C HIS A 123 -0.11 15.29 -7.39
N TYR A 124 0.05 15.44 -6.08
CA TYR A 124 0.00 14.34 -5.13
C TYR A 124 -1.09 14.63 -4.11
N LEU A 125 -1.90 13.63 -3.83
CA LEU A 125 -2.86 13.65 -2.76
C LEU A 125 -2.32 12.84 -1.59
N GLU A 126 -1.97 13.53 -0.52
CA GLU A 126 -1.74 12.94 0.79
C GLU A 126 -3.04 12.36 1.33
N LYS A 127 -2.93 11.22 2.01
CA LYS A 127 -4.05 10.57 2.71
C LYS A 127 -3.64 10.33 4.14
N HIS A 128 -4.47 10.74 5.08
CA HIS A 128 -4.25 10.47 6.48
C HIS A 128 -5.57 10.29 7.24
N VAL A 129 -5.48 9.64 8.39
CA VAL A 129 -6.60 9.43 9.29
C VAL A 129 -6.28 9.99 10.67
N HIS A 130 -7.23 10.74 11.21
CA HIS A 130 -7.26 11.14 12.60
C HIS A 130 -8.16 10.20 13.38
N LEU A 131 -7.63 9.63 14.45
CA LEU A 131 -8.34 8.78 15.39
C LEU A 131 -8.84 9.59 16.59
N ASP A 132 -9.86 9.10 17.27
CA ASP A 132 -10.49 9.77 18.42
C ASP A 132 -9.55 10.03 19.60
N ASN A 133 -8.49 9.23 19.71
CA ASN A 133 -7.45 9.39 20.71
C ASN A 133 -6.42 10.49 20.36
N GLY A 134 -6.71 11.30 19.34
CA GLY A 134 -5.84 12.36 18.84
C GLY A 134 -4.64 11.85 18.04
N LYS A 135 -4.52 10.53 17.82
CA LYS A 135 -3.46 9.99 16.97
C LYS A 135 -3.73 10.28 15.51
N PHE A 136 -2.64 10.49 14.79
CA PHE A 136 -2.60 10.73 13.37
C PHE A 136 -1.90 9.55 12.70
N MET A 137 -2.49 9.04 11.62
CA MET A 137 -1.92 7.97 10.81
C MET A 137 -1.82 8.42 9.35
N PHE A 138 -0.60 8.46 8.85
CA PHE A 138 -0.32 8.75 7.46
C PHE A 138 -0.48 7.47 6.62
N LEU A 139 -1.33 7.52 5.58
CA LEU A 139 -1.67 6.38 4.73
C LEU A 139 -0.97 6.40 3.36
N GLY A 140 -0.16 7.43 3.08
CA GLY A 140 0.60 7.55 1.84
C GLY A 140 0.17 8.71 0.95
N TYR A 141 0.80 8.77 -0.21
CA TYR A 141 0.46 9.69 -1.30
C TYR A 141 -0.14 8.91 -2.47
N SER A 142 -0.96 9.56 -3.28
CA SER A 142 -1.31 9.10 -4.62
C SER A 142 -1.10 10.21 -5.61
N GLU A 143 -0.39 9.92 -6.70
CA GLU A 143 -0.31 10.83 -7.83
C GLU A 143 -1.70 10.94 -8.46
N ILE A 144 -2.14 12.17 -8.70
CA ILE A 144 -3.44 12.49 -9.30
C ILE A 144 -3.22 13.44 -10.48
N ALA A 145 -4.09 13.34 -11.49
CA ALA A 145 -4.02 14.23 -12.63
C ALA A 145 -4.57 15.64 -12.31
N ALA A 146 -5.61 15.71 -11.47
CA ALA A 146 -6.24 16.95 -11.05
C ALA A 146 -6.92 16.76 -9.68
N ASP A 147 -6.97 17.84 -8.89
CA ASP A 147 -7.61 17.87 -7.58
C ASP A 147 -9.09 18.30 -7.71
N GLY A 148 -9.95 17.35 -8.07
CA GLY A 148 -11.39 17.56 -8.19
C GLY A 148 -12.18 16.58 -7.33
N ASP A 149 -13.43 16.95 -6.98
CA ASP A 149 -14.31 16.20 -6.07
C ASP A 149 -14.42 14.70 -6.42
N GLN A 150 -14.53 14.40 -7.72
CA GLN A 150 -14.59 13.02 -8.20
C GLN A 150 -13.29 12.26 -7.94
N THR A 151 -12.15 12.88 -8.23
CA THR A 151 -10.83 12.30 -7.99
C THR A 151 -10.58 12.08 -6.51
N LEU A 152 -10.99 13.02 -5.65
CA LEU A 152 -10.92 12.88 -4.20
C LEU A 152 -11.74 11.67 -3.71
N LEU A 153 -12.99 11.55 -4.16
CA LEU A 153 -13.87 10.44 -3.79
C LEU A 153 -13.30 9.08 -4.25
N GLU A 154 -12.91 8.96 -5.51
CA GLU A 154 -12.35 7.73 -6.08
C GLU A 154 -11.07 7.31 -5.35
N THR A 155 -10.20 8.27 -5.09
CA THR A 155 -8.91 8.06 -4.42
C THR A 155 -9.08 7.67 -2.95
N SER A 156 -10.13 8.18 -2.29
CA SER A 156 -10.52 7.82 -0.93
C SER A 156 -11.09 6.41 -0.86
N VAL A 157 -12.03 6.07 -1.75
CA VAL A 157 -12.62 4.72 -1.84
C VAL A 157 -11.54 3.67 -2.12
N ALA A 158 -10.61 3.97 -3.04
CA ALA A 158 -9.48 3.09 -3.32
C ALA A 158 -8.59 2.86 -2.09
N ALA A 159 -8.32 3.90 -1.30
CA ALA A 159 -7.54 3.77 -0.06
C ALA A 159 -8.21 2.84 0.95
N PHE A 160 -9.52 2.99 1.18
CA PHE A 160 -10.28 2.10 2.07
C PHE A 160 -10.36 0.67 1.56
N LYS A 161 -10.54 0.47 0.25
CA LYS A 161 -10.51 -0.88 -0.35
C LYS A 161 -9.17 -1.55 -0.09
N ASN A 162 -8.06 -0.85 -0.29
CA ASN A 162 -6.72 -1.39 -0.04
C ASN A 162 -6.53 -1.76 1.44
N LEU A 163 -6.99 -0.92 2.37
CA LEU A 163 -6.95 -1.23 3.81
C LEU A 163 -7.81 -2.44 4.17
N SER A 164 -8.98 -2.61 3.53
CA SER A 164 -9.88 -3.74 3.75
C SER A 164 -9.39 -5.06 3.16
N THR A 165 -8.56 -5.02 2.11
CA THR A 165 -8.04 -6.23 1.43
C THR A 165 -6.83 -6.85 2.15
N ILE A 166 -6.25 -6.10 3.10
CA ILE A 166 -5.16 -6.59 3.97
C ILE A 166 -5.70 -7.54 5.06
N TYR A 167 -7.02 -7.55 5.26
CA TYR A 167 -7.76 -8.44 6.15
C TYR A 167 -8.47 -9.56 5.37
#